data_AF-A0A2A6R7P8-F1
#
_entry.id   AF-A0A2A6R7P8-F1
#
_cell.length_a   1.000
_cell.length_b   1.000
_cell.length_c   1.000
_cell.angle_alpha   90.00
_cell.angle_beta   90.00
_cell.angle_gamma   90.00
#
_symmetry.space_group_name_H-M   'P 1'
#
loop_
_entity.id
_entity.type
_entity.pdbx_description
1 polymer ?
#
loop_
_entity_poly.entity_id
_entity_poly.type
_entity_poly.pdbx_seq_one_letter_code
_entity_poly.pdbx_strand_id
1 'polypeptide(L)'
;MDCVQISGRSTEFVRTADSGRKVHMHFCPTCGSTVYWRADVAPSWIGVGVGSFADPAYSPPAISVFEQSRHPWVELGDVVEHFDGPSGRRA
;
A
#
# COMPACT_ATOMS: atom_id res chain seq x y z
N MET A 1 -5.87 17.56 -6.49
CA MET A 1 -5.47 16.16 -6.72
C MET A 1 -4.80 16.15 -8.08
N ASP A 2 -3.65 16.81 -8.16
CA ASP A 2 -3.07 17.30 -9.43
C ASP A 2 -1.63 16.80 -9.65
N CYS A 3 -1.11 15.98 -8.72
CA CYS A 3 0.25 15.44 -8.77
C CYS A 3 0.32 14.00 -9.35
N VAL A 4 -0.82 13.40 -9.71
CA VAL A 4 -0.87 12.03 -10.22
C VAL A 4 -1.78 11.96 -11.45
N GLN A 5 -1.24 11.43 -12.55
CA GLN A 5 -2.00 11.09 -13.75
C GLN A 5 -1.98 9.57 -13.93
N ILE A 6 -3.15 8.96 -14.11
CA ILE A 6 -3.29 7.53 -14.38
C ILE A 6 -3.53 7.35 -15.88
N SER A 7 -2.70 6.54 -16.55
CA SER A 7 -2.82 6.24 -17.96
C SER A 7 -2.63 4.75 -18.24
N GLY A 8 -3.33 4.23 -19.25
CA GLY A 8 -3.31 2.81 -19.62
C GLY A 8 -4.45 2.01 -18.97
N ARG A 9 -4.51 0.71 -19.26
CA ARG A 9 -5.54 -0.19 -18.73
C ARG A 9 -5.10 -0.79 -17.40
N SER A 10 -6.00 -0.84 -16.44
CA SER A 10 -5.87 -1.60 -15.20
C SER A 10 -7.13 -2.42 -14.97
N THR A 11 -6.99 -3.59 -14.35
CA THR A 11 -8.12 -4.33 -13.80
C THR A 11 -8.27 -3.99 -12.31
N GLU A 12 -9.50 -3.91 -11.82
CA GLU A 12 -9.78 -3.60 -10.41
C GLU A 12 -10.13 -4.87 -9.63
N PHE A 13 -9.59 -4.98 -8.41
CA PHE A 13 -10.03 -5.94 -7.40
C PHE A 13 -10.34 -5.20 -6.10
N VAL A 14 -11.56 -5.37 -5.59
CA VAL A 14 -12.01 -4.72 -4.36
C VAL A 14 -11.94 -5.69 -3.20
N ARG A 15 -11.16 -5.36 -2.17
CA ARG A 15 -11.10 -6.13 -0.91
C ARG A 15 -11.70 -5.35 0.25
N THR A 16 -12.23 -6.08 1.22
CA THR A 16 -12.71 -5.51 2.49
C THR A 16 -11.58 -5.61 3.51
N ALA A 17 -11.16 -4.50 4.11
CA ALA A 17 -10.19 -4.50 5.20
C ALA A 17 -10.85 -4.90 6.54
N ASP A 18 -10.06 -5.20 7.57
CA ASP A 18 -10.52 -5.55 8.93
C ASP A 18 -11.36 -4.47 9.62
N SER A 19 -11.39 -3.27 9.04
CA SER A 19 -12.23 -2.15 9.47
C SER A 19 -13.60 -2.11 8.77
N GLY A 20 -13.90 -3.06 7.89
CA GLY A 20 -15.11 -3.11 7.05
C GLY A 20 -15.07 -2.21 5.82
N ARG A 21 -14.11 -1.29 5.73
CA ARG A 21 -13.92 -0.35 4.60
C ARG A 21 -13.29 -1.04 3.39
N LYS A 22 -13.58 -0.53 2.19
CA LYS A 22 -13.04 -1.11 0.95
C LYS A 22 -11.66 -0.53 0.61
N VAL A 23 -10.87 -1.38 -0.02
CA VAL A 23 -9.62 -1.01 -0.68
C VAL A 23 -9.73 -1.49 -2.13
N HIS A 24 -9.64 -0.54 -3.05
CA HIS A 24 -9.69 -0.71 -4.48
C HIS A 24 -8.27 -0.88 -5.00
N MET A 25 -7.90 -2.11 -5.36
CA MET A 25 -6.58 -2.47 -5.86
C MET A 25 -6.60 -2.46 -7.38
N HIS A 26 -5.66 -1.77 -8.02
CA HIS A 26 -5.57 -1.70 -9.48
C HIS A 26 -4.29 -2.39 -9.96
N PHE A 27 -4.45 -3.37 -10.85
CA PHE A 27 -3.35 -4.19 -11.36
C PHE A 27 -3.20 -4.12 -12.87
N CYS A 28 -1.97 -4.30 -13.34
CA CYS A 28 -1.67 -4.43 -14.76
C CYS A 28 -2.29 -5.73 -15.29
N PRO A 29 -3.15 -5.69 -16.33
CA PRO A 29 -3.81 -6.87 -16.87
C PRO A 29 -2.85 -7.83 -17.59
N THR A 30 -1.62 -7.40 -17.87
CA THR A 30 -0.63 -8.20 -18.61
C THR A 30 0.32 -8.96 -17.68
N CYS A 31 0.83 -8.32 -16.62
CA CYS A 31 1.79 -8.94 -15.70
C CYS A 31 1.25 -9.21 -14.29
N GLY A 32 0.06 -8.69 -13.94
CA GLY A 32 -0.57 -8.90 -12.63
C GLY A 32 -0.04 -8.02 -11.50
N SER A 33 0.98 -7.19 -11.73
CA SER A 33 1.50 -6.27 -10.69
C SER A 33 0.45 -5.26 -10.24
N THR A 34 0.30 -5.06 -8.93
CA THR A 34 -0.51 -3.97 -8.37
C THR A 34 0.26 -2.65 -8.51
N VAL A 35 -0.30 -1.71 -9.28
CA VAL A 35 0.35 -0.45 -9.63
C VAL A 35 -0.09 0.71 -8.72
N TYR A 36 -1.36 0.71 -8.29
CA TYR A 36 -1.87 1.69 -7.33
C TYR A 36 -3.11 1.15 -6.60
N TRP A 37 -3.51 1.82 -5.52
CA TRP A 37 -4.73 1.52 -4.79
C TRP A 37 -5.39 2.78 -4.22
N ARG A 38 -6.71 2.72 -4.05
CA ARG A 38 -7.51 3.73 -3.35
C ARG A 38 -8.20 3.07 -2.16
N ALA A 39 -8.29 3.77 -1.04
CA ALA A 39 -8.92 3.24 0.16
C ALA A 39 -10.02 4.19 0.65
N ASP A 40 -11.19 3.66 0.97
CA ASP A 40 -12.33 4.46 1.42
C ASP A 40 -12.04 5.26 2.69
N VAL A 41 -11.08 4.80 3.50
CA VAL A 41 -10.63 5.50 4.72
C VAL A 41 -9.92 6.82 4.41
N ALA A 42 -9.32 6.96 3.24
CA ALA A 42 -8.56 8.14 2.82
C ALA A 42 -8.89 8.48 1.35
N PRO A 43 -10.10 8.95 1.05
CA PRO A 43 -10.61 9.10 -0.32
C PRO A 43 -9.86 10.16 -1.15
N SER A 44 -9.15 11.09 -0.50
CA SER A 44 -8.31 12.09 -1.15
C SER A 44 -6.87 11.61 -1.44
N TRP A 45 -6.54 10.37 -1.07
CA TRP A 45 -5.19 9.80 -1.21
C TRP A 45 -5.19 8.64 -2.20
N ILE A 46 -4.05 8.45 -2.86
CA ILE A 46 -3.77 7.30 -3.71
C ILE A 46 -2.46 6.67 -3.24
N GLY A 47 -2.46 5.37 -3.04
CA GLY A 47 -1.24 4.61 -2.83
C GLY A 47 -0.66 4.20 -4.17
N VAL A 48 0.65 4.39 -4.37
CA VAL A 48 1.35 4.05 -5.60
C VAL A 48 2.46 3.06 -5.27
N GLY A 49 2.52 1.95 -5.99
CA GLY A 49 3.54 0.93 -5.79
C GLY A 49 4.89 1.41 -6.34
N VAL A 50 5.74 1.99 -5.49
CA VAL A 50 7.07 2.53 -5.89
C VAL A 50 7.94 1.46 -6.59
N GLY A 51 7.86 0.19 -6.18
CA GLY A 51 8.58 -0.91 -6.84
C GLY A 51 8.15 -1.19 -8.28
N SER A 52 7.09 -0.56 -8.80
CA SER A 52 6.71 -0.61 -10.21
C SER A 52 7.50 0.38 -11.08
N PHE A 53 8.25 1.29 -10.47
CA PHE A 53 9.14 2.22 -11.17
C PHE A 53 10.57 1.69 -11.17
N ALA A 54 11.29 1.91 -12.27
CA ALA A 54 12.69 1.51 -12.41
C ALA A 54 13.69 2.60 -11.93
N ASP A 55 13.23 3.58 -11.16
CA ASP A 55 14.06 4.66 -10.64
C ASP A 55 14.67 4.25 -9.28
N PRO A 56 15.99 4.12 -9.15
CA PRO A 56 16.63 3.75 -7.89
C PRO A 56 16.70 4.91 -6.87
N ALA A 57 16.32 6.13 -7.24
CA ALA A 57 16.46 7.31 -6.39
C ALA A 57 15.34 7.48 -5.35
N TYR A 58 14.31 6.61 -5.34
CA TYR A 58 13.25 6.68 -4.34
C TYR A 58 13.80 6.41 -2.93
N SER A 59 13.32 7.20 -1.97
CA SER A 59 13.64 7.03 -0.55
C SER A 59 13.17 5.66 -0.04
N PRO A 60 13.88 5.09 0.97
CA PRO A 60 13.41 3.88 1.65
C PRO A 60 12.05 4.10 2.33
N PRO A 61 11.32 3.02 2.66
CA PRO A 61 10.05 3.13 3.37
C PRO A 61 10.25 3.83 4.71
N ALA A 62 9.33 4.73 5.06
CA ALA A 62 9.39 5.46 6.32
C ALA A 62 8.63 4.74 7.45
N ILE A 63 7.58 3.98 7.11
CA ILE A 63 6.67 3.37 8.09
C ILE A 63 6.30 1.95 7.65
N SER A 64 6.23 1.02 8.59
CA SER A 64 5.67 -0.31 8.42
C SER A 64 4.41 -0.48 9.27
N VAL A 65 3.31 -0.90 8.65
CA VAL A 65 1.94 -0.74 9.22
C VAL A 65 1.30 -2.04 9.69
N PHE A 66 1.54 -3.16 9.00
CA PHE A 66 0.90 -4.45 9.30
C PHE A 66 1.85 -5.36 10.09
N GLU A 67 2.44 -4.84 11.15
CA GLU A 67 3.46 -5.51 11.97
C GLU A 67 2.95 -6.81 12.61
N GLN A 68 1.70 -6.83 13.06
CA GLN A 68 1.09 -7.99 13.71
C GLN A 68 1.01 -9.24 12.81
N SER A 69 0.95 -9.03 11.49
CA SER A 69 0.95 -10.10 10.49
C SER A 69 2.25 -10.18 9.69
N ARG A 70 3.30 -9.45 10.12
CA ARG A 70 4.63 -9.49 9.50
C ARG A 70 5.22 -10.88 9.66
N HIS A 71 5.74 -11.44 8.56
CA HIS A 71 6.45 -12.72 8.63
C HIS A 71 7.79 -12.57 9.38
N PRO A 72 8.22 -13.56 10.19
CA PRO A 72 9.46 -13.47 10.97
C PRO A 72 10.74 -13.29 10.15
N TRP A 73 10.73 -13.66 8.87
CA TRP A 73 11.87 -13.52 7.96
C TRP A 73 11.97 -12.15 7.29
N VAL A 74 10.99 -11.26 7.50
CA VAL A 74 11.04 -9.88 6.98
C VAL A 74 11.85 -9.02 7.94
N GLU A 75 13.02 -8.60 7.49
CA GLU A 75 13.86 -7.64 8.19
C GLU A 75 13.70 -6.24 7.58
N LEU A 76 13.40 -5.25 8.41
CA LEU A 76 13.33 -3.83 8.03
C LEU A 76 14.45 -3.10 8.79
N GLY A 77 15.13 -2.16 8.14
CA GLY A 77 16.21 -1.41 8.78
C GLY A 77 15.70 -0.50 9.90
N ASP A 78 16.59 -0.14 10.83
CA ASP A 78 16.28 0.62 12.06
C ASP A 78 15.63 1.99 11.84
N VAL A 79 15.69 2.51 10.60
CA VAL A 79 15.11 3.81 10.22
C VAL A 79 13.62 3.75 9.90
N VAL A 80 13.03 2.56 9.80
CA VAL A 80 11.61 2.39 9.52
C VAL A 80 10.81 2.47 10.82
N GLU A 81 9.88 3.40 10.90
CA GLU A 81 8.95 3.47 12.02
C GLU A 81 8.00 2.26 11.98
N HIS A 82 7.92 1.51 13.07
CA HIS A 82 7.00 0.39 13.21
C HIS A 82 5.70 0.86 13.84
N PHE A 83 4.61 0.79 13.10
CA PHE A 83 3.29 1.18 13.56
C PHE A 83 2.55 -0.04 14.14
N ASP A 84 2.36 -0.03 15.45
CA ASP A 84 1.71 -1.12 16.20
C ASP A 84 0.18 -1.15 16.09
N GLY A 85 -0.40 -0.27 15.27
CA GLY A 85 -1.85 -0.08 15.19
C GLY A 85 -2.35 1.00 16.15
N PRO A 86 -3.65 1.36 16.08
CA PRO A 86 -4.26 2.20 17.11
C PRO A 86 -4.17 1.47 18.46
N SER A 87 -3.66 2.16 19.49
CA SER A 87 -3.59 1.67 20.86
C SER A 87 -4.97 1.19 21.32
N GLY A 88 -5.23 -0.12 21.34
CA GLY A 88 -6.49 -0.65 21.84
C GLY A 88 -7.01 -1.97 21.26
N ARG A 89 -6.45 -2.53 20.17
CA ARG A 89 -6.80 -3.90 19.76
C ARG A 89 -5.86 -4.90 20.43
N ARG A 90 -6.28 -5.40 21.60
CA ARG A 90 -5.81 -6.72 22.07
C ARG A 90 -6.34 -7.77 21.09
N ALA A 91 -5.50 -8.76 20.83
CA ALA A 91 -5.86 -10.02 20.18
C ALA A 91 -7.12 -10.64 20.79
#